data_AF-A0AAV2F230-F1
#
_entry.id   AF-A0AAV2F230-F1
#
_cell.length_a   1.000
_cell.length_b   1.000
_cell.length_c   1.000
_cell.angle_alpha   90.00
_cell.angle_beta   90.00
_cell.angle_gamma   90.00
#
_symmetry.space_group_name_H-M   'P 1'
#
loop_
_entity.id
_entity.type
_entity.pdbx_description
1 polymer ?
#
loop_
_entity_poly.entity_id
_entity_poly.type
_entity_poly.pdbx_seq_one_letter_code
_entity_poly.pdbx_strand_id
1 'polypeptide(L)'
;MEAKERHEKVKALLNVTVLEMVEPLSVSYSLTLSSGEVLRKVKATEMVRWDKDDDKLYVQRVEKKTGSSSRSKMSLIEFACRFSEVIAKGILWDKEDHHVKELSGIIKLAFLLDFDEATVEFLMKLNNLQIFVEDEEFLSSAFPPPN
;
A
#
# COMPACT_ATOMS: atom_id res chain seq x y z
N MET A 1 4.74 11.50 -15.58
CA MET A 1 5.85 11.51 -14.61
C MET A 1 7.09 11.02 -15.32
N GLU A 2 8.20 11.71 -15.16
CA GLU A 2 9.49 11.31 -15.73
C GLU A 2 10.02 10.04 -15.03
N ALA A 3 10.87 9.26 -15.71
CA ALA A 3 11.40 7.99 -15.18
C ALA A 3 12.04 8.17 -13.80
N LYS A 4 12.88 9.19 -13.64
CA LYS A 4 13.52 9.53 -12.36
C LYS A 4 12.51 9.75 -11.23
N GLU A 5 11.43 10.47 -11.49
CA GLU A 5 10.38 10.75 -10.50
C GLU A 5 9.62 9.47 -10.11
N ARG A 6 9.33 8.58 -11.08
CA ARG A 6 8.72 7.28 -10.81
C ARG A 6 9.63 6.42 -9.93
N HIS A 7 10.90 6.33 -10.29
CA HIS A 7 11.89 5.53 -9.57
C HIS A 7 12.10 6.03 -8.14
N GLU A 8 12.21 7.34 -7.93
CA GLU A 8 12.35 7.94 -6.59
C GLU A 8 11.17 7.58 -5.68
N LYS A 9 9.94 7.60 -6.21
CA LYS A 9 8.75 7.25 -5.43
C LYS A 9 8.68 5.76 -5.10
N VAL A 10 9.03 4.90 -6.06
CA VAL A 10 8.98 3.44 -5.86
C VAL A 10 10.13 2.94 -5.00
N LYS A 11 11.30 3.63 -4.99
CA LYS A 11 12.43 3.31 -4.09
C LYS A 11 12.03 3.29 -2.62
N ALA A 12 11.04 4.08 -2.20
CA ALA A 12 10.52 4.04 -0.83
C ALA A 12 10.01 2.64 -0.44
N LEU A 13 9.47 1.87 -1.40
CA LEU A 13 9.07 0.47 -1.16
C LEU A 13 10.25 -0.50 -1.06
N LEU A 14 11.37 -0.21 -1.72
CA LEU A 14 12.56 -1.06 -1.65
C LEU A 14 13.28 -0.93 -0.31
N ASN A 15 13.20 0.24 0.30
CA ASN A 15 13.89 0.55 1.56
C ASN A 15 13.01 0.30 2.80
N VAL A 16 11.72 -0.01 2.62
CA VAL A 16 10.79 -0.11 3.73
C VAL A 16 11.06 -1.35 4.59
N THR A 17 11.12 -1.15 5.91
CA THR A 17 11.14 -2.23 6.88
C THR A 17 9.70 -2.62 7.22
N VAL A 18 9.32 -3.87 6.94
CA VAL A 18 7.98 -4.39 7.26
C VAL A 18 7.98 -4.95 8.68
N LEU A 19 7.12 -4.40 9.54
CA LEU A 19 6.96 -4.81 10.94
C LEU A 19 5.58 -5.42 11.15
N GLU A 20 5.56 -6.68 11.54
CA GLU A 20 4.33 -7.40 11.86
C GLU A 20 3.85 -7.06 13.28
N MET A 21 2.55 -6.80 13.42
CA MET A 21 1.89 -6.51 14.70
C MET A 21 0.83 -7.55 15.03
N VAL A 22 0.77 -7.95 16.30
CA VAL A 22 -0.22 -8.92 16.80
C VAL A 22 -1.60 -8.25 16.99
N GLU A 23 -1.62 -6.98 17.40
CA GLU A 23 -2.84 -6.21 17.66
C GLU A 23 -2.99 -5.03 16.67
N PRO A 24 -4.23 -4.56 16.38
CA PRO A 24 -4.44 -3.37 15.56
C PRO A 24 -3.85 -2.11 16.22
N LEU A 25 -3.34 -1.19 15.41
CA LEU A 25 -2.72 0.04 15.91
C LEU A 25 -3.82 1.05 16.28
N SER A 26 -3.90 1.44 17.55
CA SER A 26 -4.81 2.50 17.97
C SER A 26 -4.19 3.87 17.67
N VAL A 27 -4.79 4.61 16.74
CA VAL A 27 -4.37 5.96 16.39
C VAL A 27 -5.35 6.97 16.96
N SER A 28 -4.82 8.05 17.55
CA SER A 28 -5.61 9.18 18.03
C SER A 28 -5.20 10.42 17.27
N TYR A 29 -6.09 10.93 16.43
CA TYR A 29 -5.90 12.18 15.69
C TYR A 29 -6.48 13.35 16.48
N SER A 30 -5.72 14.45 16.58
CA SER A 30 -6.19 15.71 17.15
C SER A 30 -5.80 16.85 16.22
N LEU A 31 -6.77 17.69 15.88
CA LEU A 31 -6.53 18.88 15.07
C LEU A 31 -6.60 20.11 15.97
N THR A 32 -5.50 20.85 16.05
CA THR A 32 -5.45 22.12 16.78
C THR A 32 -5.68 23.25 15.81
N LEU A 33 -6.70 24.06 16.07
CA LEU A 33 -7.01 25.25 15.29
C LEU A 33 -6.02 26.37 15.62
N SER A 34 -5.91 27.37 14.74
CA SER A 34 -5.09 28.56 14.98
C SER A 34 -5.52 29.37 16.22
N SER A 35 -6.76 29.19 16.69
CA SER A 35 -7.27 29.76 17.94
C SER A 35 -6.72 29.08 19.19
N GLY A 36 -5.98 27.96 19.06
CA GLY A 36 -5.55 27.11 20.17
C GLY A 36 -6.61 26.10 20.62
N GLU A 37 -7.81 26.13 20.03
CA GLU A 37 -8.84 25.12 20.27
C GLU A 37 -8.44 23.77 19.66
N VAL A 38 -8.51 22.70 20.45
CA VAL A 38 -8.29 21.34 19.95
C VAL A 38 -9.63 20.71 19.61
N LEU A 39 -9.86 20.47 18.33
CA LEU A 39 -11.03 19.71 17.88
C LEU A 39 -10.99 18.29 18.44
N ARG A 40 -12.18 17.72 18.64
CA ARG A 40 -12.40 16.40 19.26
C ARG A 40 -11.37 15.37 18.78
N LYS A 41 -10.73 14.70 19.74
CA LYS A 41 -9.84 13.55 19.45
C LYS A 41 -10.63 12.43 18.76
N VAL A 42 -10.21 12.07 17.55
CA VAL A 42 -10.77 10.95 16.79
C VAL A 42 -9.88 9.74 17.02
N LYS A 43 -10.46 8.65 17.55
CA LYS A 43 -9.77 7.37 17.69
C LYS A 43 -10.10 6.50 16.48
N ALA A 44 -9.07 5.92 15.88
CA ALA A 44 -9.18 4.93 14.82
C ALA A 44 -8.33 3.72 15.17
N THR A 45 -8.66 2.57 14.59
CA THR A 45 -7.85 1.35 14.63
C THR A 45 -7.38 1.07 13.21
N GLU A 46 -6.07 1.00 13.01
CA GLU A 46 -5.45 0.77 11.71
C GLU A 46 -4.80 -0.61 11.64
N MET A 47 -5.10 -1.34 10.55
CA MET A 47 -4.51 -2.65 10.25
C MET A 47 -3.17 -2.51 9.52
N VAL A 48 -3.00 -1.42 8.79
CA VAL A 48 -1.80 -1.12 8.02
C VAL A 48 -1.49 0.35 8.20
N ARG A 49 -0.23 0.67 8.47
CA ARG A 49 0.26 2.05 8.57
C ARG A 49 1.66 2.15 8.00
N TRP A 50 1.89 3.12 7.14
CA TRP A 50 3.21 3.43 6.63
C TRP A 50 3.70 4.72 7.25
N ASP A 51 4.77 4.62 8.03
CA ASP A 51 5.55 5.76 8.50
C ASP A 51 6.71 6.00 7.53
N LYS A 52 6.65 7.08 6.77
CA LYS A 52 7.66 7.42 5.77
C LYS A 52 8.92 8.03 6.37
N ASP A 53 8.81 8.66 7.53
CA ASP A 53 9.95 9.34 8.15
C ASP A 53 10.93 8.31 8.75
N ASP A 54 10.42 7.12 9.08
CA ASP A 54 11.17 6.01 9.68
C ASP A 54 11.27 4.79 8.72
N ASP A 55 10.87 4.95 7.46
CA ASP A 55 10.82 3.90 6.43
C ASP A 55 10.21 2.58 6.96
N LYS A 56 9.13 2.65 7.75
CA LYS A 56 8.50 1.48 8.39
C LYS A 56 7.06 1.28 7.95
N LEU A 57 6.76 0.05 7.53
CA LEU A 57 5.41 -0.40 7.24
C LEU A 57 4.94 -1.34 8.35
N TYR A 58 4.01 -0.86 9.17
CA TYR A 58 3.38 -1.63 10.21
C TYR A 58 2.18 -2.38 9.65
N VAL A 59 2.15 -3.69 9.84
CA VAL A 59 1.13 -4.57 9.26
C VAL A 59 0.58 -5.49 10.34
N GLN A 60 -0.73 -5.45 10.55
CA GLN A 60 -1.40 -6.38 11.45
C GLN A 60 -1.39 -7.78 10.85
N ARG A 61 -1.01 -8.77 11.67
CA ARG A 61 -1.17 -10.19 11.33
C ARG A 61 -2.64 -10.50 11.08
N VAL A 62 -2.96 -10.88 9.85
CA VAL A 62 -4.26 -11.47 9.53
C VAL A 62 -4.12 -12.97 9.72
N GLU A 63 -4.58 -13.50 10.87
CA GLU A 63 -4.67 -14.95 11.04
C GLU A 63 -5.60 -15.51 9.96
N LYS A 64 -5.05 -16.28 9.00
CA LYS A 64 -5.84 -17.17 8.15
C LYS A 64 -6.47 -18.23 9.05
N LYS A 65 -7.58 -17.92 9.72
CA LYS A 65 -8.34 -18.92 10.46
C LYS A 65 -8.78 -19.98 9.46
N THR A 66 -8.24 -21.19 9.61
CA THR A 66 -8.57 -22.37 8.81
C THR A 66 -10.03 -22.74 9.07
N GLY A 67 -10.94 -22.09 8.35
CA GLY A 67 -12.37 -22.26 8.51
C GLY A 67 -13.13 -21.34 7.56
N SER A 68 -14.02 -21.91 6.76
CA SER A 68 -14.80 -21.27 5.69
C SER A 68 -15.90 -20.33 6.20
N SER A 69 -15.61 -19.51 7.21
CA SER A 69 -16.56 -18.55 7.77
C SER A 69 -16.47 -17.23 6.99
N SER A 70 -17.62 -16.67 6.58
CA SER A 70 -17.71 -15.38 5.86
C SER A 70 -16.89 -14.25 6.50
N ARG A 71 -16.70 -14.29 7.84
CA ARG A 71 -15.87 -13.36 8.61
C ARG A 71 -14.37 -13.36 8.26
N SER A 72 -13.77 -14.49 7.85
CA SER A 72 -12.34 -14.56 7.48
C SER A 72 -12.07 -14.04 6.05
N LYS A 73 -13.06 -14.14 5.15
CA LYS A 73 -13.00 -13.51 3.83
C LYS A 73 -13.21 -12.00 3.93
N MET A 74 -14.11 -11.56 4.80
CA MET A 74 -14.35 -10.13 5.04
C MET A 74 -13.12 -9.43 5.64
N SER A 75 -12.37 -10.08 6.54
CA SER A 75 -11.11 -9.54 7.06
C SER A 75 -9.99 -9.45 6.02
N LEU A 76 -9.95 -10.37 5.04
CA LEU A 76 -8.96 -10.30 3.94
C LEU A 76 -9.25 -9.14 2.99
N ILE A 77 -10.52 -8.95 2.62
CA ILE A 77 -10.93 -7.83 1.75
C ILE A 77 -10.71 -6.49 2.47
N GLU A 78 -11.04 -6.41 3.76
CA GLU A 78 -10.78 -5.21 4.55
C GLU A 78 -9.28 -4.90 4.59
N PHE A 79 -8.46 -5.91 4.90
CA PHE A 79 -7.00 -5.76 4.87
C PHE A 79 -6.50 -5.32 3.50
N ALA A 80 -6.93 -5.97 2.42
CA ALA A 80 -6.53 -5.61 1.05
C ALA A 80 -6.89 -4.16 0.71
N CYS A 81 -8.09 -3.69 1.10
CA CYS A 81 -8.51 -2.30 0.94
C CYS A 81 -7.60 -1.33 1.70
N ARG A 82 -7.28 -1.64 2.97
CA ARG A 82 -6.41 -0.78 3.80
C ARG A 82 -4.98 -0.77 3.29
N PHE A 83 -4.43 -1.94 2.99
CA PHE A 83 -3.10 -2.12 2.43
C PHE A 83 -2.94 -1.33 1.15
N SER A 84 -3.85 -1.52 0.18
CA SER A 84 -3.73 -0.85 -1.12
C SER A 84 -3.84 0.67 -1.02
N GLU A 85 -4.70 1.18 -0.13
CA GLU A 85 -4.85 2.62 0.11
C GLU A 85 -3.60 3.22 0.75
N VAL A 86 -3.03 2.55 1.77
CA VAL A 86 -1.81 3.01 2.45
C VAL A 86 -0.62 3.03 1.50
N ILE A 87 -0.43 1.98 0.70
CA ILE A 87 0.66 1.92 -0.28
C ILE A 87 0.49 2.97 -1.37
N ALA A 88 -0.71 3.11 -1.95
CA ALA A 88 -0.96 4.09 -3.01
C ALA A 88 -0.77 5.54 -2.53
N LYS A 89 -1.28 5.89 -1.34
CA LYS A 89 -1.02 7.20 -0.71
C LYS A 89 0.45 7.41 -0.40
N GLY A 90 1.15 6.33 -0.04
CA GLY A 90 2.59 6.35 0.17
C GLY A 90 3.35 6.74 -1.10
N ILE A 91 3.06 6.10 -2.22
CA ILE A 91 3.76 6.34 -3.49
C ILE A 91 3.36 7.68 -4.11
N LEU A 92 2.07 8.01 -4.10
CA LEU A 92 1.47 9.14 -4.82
C LEU A 92 1.05 10.30 -3.91
N TRP A 93 1.81 10.54 -2.83
CA TRP A 93 1.48 11.53 -1.78
C TRP A 93 1.34 12.97 -2.24
N ASP A 94 1.91 13.30 -3.39
CA ASP A 94 1.90 14.62 -4.05
C ASP A 94 0.99 14.67 -5.27
N LYS A 95 0.24 13.59 -5.56
CA LYS A 95 -0.70 13.52 -6.68
C LYS A 95 -2.13 13.66 -6.18
N GLU A 96 -3.00 13.98 -7.13
CA GLU A 96 -4.43 14.07 -6.88
C GLU A 96 -5.03 12.74 -6.41
N ASP A 97 -6.08 12.84 -5.60
CA ASP A 97 -6.81 11.70 -5.02
C ASP A 97 -7.30 10.68 -6.06
N HIS A 98 -7.56 11.11 -7.29
CA HIS A 98 -8.04 10.19 -8.34
C HIS A 98 -6.96 9.17 -8.73
N HIS A 99 -5.70 9.60 -8.90
CA HIS A 99 -4.57 8.70 -9.19
C HIS A 99 -4.31 7.73 -8.03
N VAL A 100 -4.45 8.20 -6.79
CA VAL A 100 -4.34 7.35 -5.58
C VAL A 100 -5.41 6.25 -5.61
N LYS A 101 -6.65 6.58 -5.99
CA LYS A 101 -7.75 5.61 -6.09
C LYS A 101 -7.51 4.57 -7.18
N GLU A 102 -7.00 4.97 -8.33
CA GLU A 102 -6.67 4.08 -9.44
C GLU A 102 -5.57 3.08 -9.05
N LEU A 103 -4.45 3.58 -8.53
CA LEU A 103 -3.35 2.72 -8.08
C LEU A 103 -3.78 1.80 -6.94
N SER A 104 -4.53 2.32 -5.96
CA SER A 104 -5.11 1.49 -4.88
C SER A 104 -6.03 0.40 -5.43
N GLY A 105 -6.82 0.69 -6.46
CA GLY A 105 -7.67 -0.30 -7.14
C GLY A 105 -6.87 -1.46 -7.72
N ILE A 106 -5.79 -1.15 -8.44
CA ILE A 106 -4.91 -2.15 -9.07
C ILE A 106 -4.19 -2.99 -8.02
N ILE A 107 -3.56 -2.36 -7.02
CA ILE A 107 -2.86 -3.06 -5.93
C ILE A 107 -3.81 -3.98 -5.17
N LYS A 108 -5.04 -3.53 -4.90
CA LYS A 108 -6.06 -4.34 -4.22
C LYS A 108 -6.43 -5.59 -5.01
N LEU A 109 -6.65 -5.46 -6.33
CA LEU A 109 -6.96 -6.61 -7.18
C LEU A 109 -5.79 -7.58 -7.25
N ALA A 110 -4.58 -7.06 -7.45
CA ALA A 110 -3.36 -7.87 -7.46
C ALA A 110 -3.17 -8.62 -6.13
N PHE A 111 -3.38 -7.95 -4.99
CA PHE A 111 -3.30 -8.57 -3.65
C PHE A 111 -4.31 -9.71 -3.48
N LEU A 112 -5.56 -9.51 -3.88
CA LEU A 112 -6.61 -10.54 -3.78
C LEU A 112 -6.36 -11.73 -4.71
N LEU A 113 -5.46 -11.58 -5.67
CA LEU A 113 -5.05 -12.58 -6.65
C LEU A 113 -3.60 -13.05 -6.39
N ASP A 114 -3.14 -12.87 -5.14
CA ASP A 114 -1.82 -13.31 -4.63
C ASP A 114 -0.62 -12.79 -5.45
N PHE A 115 -0.77 -11.67 -6.16
CA PHE A 115 0.25 -11.10 -7.05
C PHE A 115 0.80 -12.10 -8.08
N ASP A 116 -0.03 -13.04 -8.53
CA ASP A 116 0.33 -13.95 -9.62
C ASP A 116 0.75 -13.16 -10.88
N GLU A 117 1.87 -13.56 -11.49
CA GLU A 117 2.50 -12.81 -12.59
C GLU A 117 1.56 -12.66 -13.79
N ALA A 118 0.89 -13.74 -14.20
CA ALA A 118 -0.04 -13.71 -15.33
C ALA A 118 -1.25 -12.81 -15.03
N THR A 119 -1.69 -12.79 -13.77
CA THR A 119 -2.77 -11.93 -13.30
C THR A 119 -2.37 -10.47 -13.24
N VAL A 120 -1.16 -10.17 -12.78
CA VAL A 120 -0.60 -8.80 -12.80
C VAL A 120 -0.47 -8.31 -14.24
N GLU A 121 0.06 -9.13 -15.14
CA GLU A 121 0.17 -8.80 -16.57
C GLU A 121 -1.21 -8.51 -17.18
N PHE A 122 -2.22 -9.31 -16.86
CA PHE A 122 -3.60 -9.06 -17.30
C PHE A 122 -4.15 -7.75 -16.74
N LEU A 123 -3.95 -7.46 -15.44
CA LEU A 123 -4.39 -6.20 -14.83
C LEU A 123 -3.71 -4.99 -15.48
N MET A 124 -2.43 -5.08 -15.83
CA MET A 124 -1.72 -4.02 -16.54
C MET A 124 -2.32 -3.78 -17.92
N LYS A 125 -2.55 -4.84 -18.71
CA LYS A 125 -3.20 -4.75 -20.02
C LYS A 125 -4.60 -4.15 -19.91
N LEU A 126 -5.40 -4.60 -18.95
CA LEU A 126 -6.77 -4.12 -18.71
C LEU A 126 -6.81 -2.60 -18.43
N ASN A 127 -5.79 -2.09 -17.73
CA ASN A 127 -5.68 -0.67 -17.38
C ASN A 127 -4.82 0.13 -18.40
N ASN A 128 -4.49 -0.46 -19.55
CA ASN A 128 -3.63 0.13 -20.59
C ASN A 128 -2.28 0.65 -20.04
N LEU A 129 -1.71 -0.09 -19.08
CA LEU A 129 -0.42 0.22 -18.50
C LEU A 129 0.68 -0.47 -19.32
N GLN A 130 1.75 0.27 -19.59
CA GLN A 130 2.97 -0.26 -20.20
C GLN A 130 4.14 -0.05 -19.26
N ILE A 131 5.07 -0.99 -19.25
CA ILE A 131 6.36 -0.82 -18.58
C ILE A 131 7.27 -0.11 -19.58
N PHE A 132 7.89 0.98 -19.14
CA PHE A 132 8.91 1.66 -19.94
C PHE A 132 10.27 0.95 -19.76
N VAL A 133 11.14 1.00 -20.77
CA VAL A 133 12.46 0.34 -20.73
C VAL A 133 13.26 0.78 -19.50
N GLU A 134 13.19 2.05 -19.12
CA GLU A 134 13.88 2.58 -17.93
C GLU A 134 13.35 1.96 -16.63
N ASP A 135 12.06 1.58 -16.59
CA ASP A 135 11.45 0.92 -15.43
C ASP A 135 11.84 -0.56 -15.39
N GLU A 136 11.97 -1.24 -16.54
CA GLU A 136 12.48 -2.61 -16.62
C GLU A 136 13.94 -2.70 -16.14
N GLU A 137 14.79 -1.78 -16.58
CA GLU A 137 16.19 -1.70 -16.14
C GLU A 137 16.30 -1.43 -14.64
N PHE A 138 15.48 -0.51 -14.12
CA PHE A 138 15.40 -0.21 -12.69
C PHE A 138 15.00 -1.45 -11.87
N LEU A 139 13.95 -2.17 -12.28
CA LEU A 139 13.49 -3.37 -11.60
C LEU A 139 14.53 -4.50 -11.66
N SER A 140 15.15 -4.70 -12.82
CA SER A 140 16.19 -5.71 -13.02
C SER A 140 17.42 -5.46 -12.16
N SER A 141 17.77 -4.19 -11.94
CA SER A 141 18.86 -3.80 -11.03
C SER A 141 18.49 -4.00 -9.56
N ALA A 142 17.23 -3.81 -9.18
CA ALA A 142 16.76 -3.96 -7.80
C ALA A 142 16.54 -5.44 -7.41
N PHE A 143 16.10 -6.26 -8.38
CA PHE A 143 15.78 -7.67 -8.21
C PHE A 143 16.52 -8.50 -9.27
N PRO A 144 17.84 -8.70 -9.14
CA PRO A 144 18.60 -9.49 -10.10
C PRO A 144 18.11 -10.96 -10.09
N PRO A 145 18.18 -11.67 -11.23
CA PRO A 145 17.79 -13.08 -11.30
C PRO A 145 18.65 -13.90 -10.33
N PRO A 146 18.08 -14.96 -9.72
CA PRO A 146 18.85 -15.86 -8.86
C PRO A 146 19.98 -16.52 -9.66
N ASN A 147 21.19 -16.51 -9.10
CA ASN A 147 22.37 -17.19 -9.66
C ASN A 147 22.21 -18.71 -9.71
#